data_AF-A0ABD1SGS4-F1
#
_entry.id   AF-A0ABD1SGS4-F1
#
_cell.length_a   1.000
_cell.length_b   1.000
_cell.length_c   1.000
_cell.angle_alpha   90.00
_cell.angle_beta   90.00
_cell.angle_gamma   90.00
#
_symmetry.space_group_name_H-M   'P 1'
#
loop_
_entity.id
_entity.type
_entity.pdbx_description
1 polymer ?
#
loop_
_entity_poly.entity_id
_entity_poly.type
_entity_poly.pdbx_seq_one_letter_code
_entity_poly.pdbx_strand_id
1 'polypeptide(L)'
;MINPYPFFGSSADILDYALFRPNAGVLDENTKLTYANMLDGQLDAVFSAMKLLGFTDVDIVIAETGWPSKGDTGQAGVDAESAAEYNRKLVQHVTSGIGTPLMPNRTFETYIFALFNEDLKPGPMCERNFGLFQPDLTPVYNIGILRPTAKANFPSIPTPAVKHMPAPKGKTWCVPKSGANEEALERNIDYACGLDMEYCKPIQESGACFYPNTVRAHAAYAMNAYFQAMGRNDFDCDFRQTGAVTNKDPSCLASKRLGPSCTVGGVAHGVFWANSSLHSAVFDSVVGASEQSSHVE
;
A
#
# COMPACT_ATOMS: atom_id res chain seq x y z
N MET A 1 -16.25 6.33 -21.08
CA MET A 1 -15.06 6.01 -20.26
C MET A 1 -15.50 5.90 -18.82
N ILE A 2 -15.01 4.90 -18.09
CA ILE A 2 -15.32 4.67 -16.68
C ILE A 2 -14.05 4.20 -15.95
N ASN A 3 -14.02 4.40 -14.63
CA ASN A 3 -12.89 4.01 -13.77
C ASN A 3 -13.34 2.93 -12.77
N PRO A 4 -13.62 1.69 -13.21
CA PRO A 4 -14.08 0.62 -12.33
C PRO A 4 -12.92 0.10 -11.47
N TYR A 5 -13.01 0.30 -10.16
CA TYR A 5 -12.03 -0.19 -9.20
C TYR A 5 -12.68 -1.22 -8.27
N PRO A 6 -12.46 -2.53 -8.51
CA PRO A 6 -12.79 -3.57 -7.55
C PRO A 6 -12.15 -3.35 -6.17
N PHE A 7 -10.95 -2.76 -6.14
CA PHE A 7 -10.22 -2.47 -4.90
C PHE A 7 -11.06 -1.67 -3.88
N PHE A 8 -11.72 -0.57 -4.29
CA PHE A 8 -12.47 0.27 -3.35
C PHE A 8 -13.75 -0.38 -2.82
N GLY A 9 -14.28 -1.39 -3.51
CA GLY A 9 -15.40 -2.20 -3.05
C GLY A 9 -14.99 -3.48 -2.32
N SER A 10 -13.68 -3.73 -2.15
CA SER A 10 -13.15 -4.98 -1.60
C SER A 10 -13.14 -4.99 -0.07
N SER A 11 -13.32 -6.17 0.49
CA SER A 11 -13.07 -6.48 1.91
C SER A 11 -12.40 -7.85 2.01
N ALA A 12 -11.99 -8.26 3.22
CA ALA A 12 -11.40 -9.58 3.42
C ALA A 12 -12.31 -10.73 2.94
N ASP A 13 -13.64 -10.59 3.10
CA ASP A 13 -14.61 -11.64 2.80
C ASP A 13 -14.90 -11.79 1.30
N ILE A 14 -14.68 -10.73 0.52
CA ILE A 14 -14.95 -10.69 -0.94
C ILE A 14 -13.68 -10.46 -1.76
N LEU A 15 -12.50 -10.62 -1.12
CA LEU A 15 -11.21 -10.39 -1.75
C LEU A 15 -11.03 -11.31 -2.96
N ASP A 16 -11.48 -12.57 -2.87
CA ASP A 16 -11.38 -13.53 -3.96
C ASP A 16 -12.22 -13.12 -5.17
N TYR A 17 -13.42 -12.56 -4.93
CA TYR A 17 -14.28 -12.01 -5.98
C TYR A 17 -13.65 -10.76 -6.64
N ALA A 18 -12.98 -9.92 -5.86
CA ALA A 18 -12.29 -8.72 -6.36
C ALA A 18 -11.01 -9.04 -7.14
N LEU A 19 -10.26 -10.08 -6.76
CA LEU A 19 -8.99 -10.49 -7.35
C LEU A 19 -9.11 -11.57 -8.44
N PHE A 20 -10.31 -11.80 -8.99
CA PHE A 20 -10.59 -12.86 -9.98
C PHE A 20 -10.13 -14.26 -9.50
N ARG A 21 -10.14 -14.53 -8.20
CA ARG A 21 -9.84 -15.86 -7.65
C ARG A 21 -11.09 -16.73 -7.72
N PRO A 22 -10.95 -18.07 -7.70
CA PRO A 22 -12.11 -18.96 -7.63
C PRO A 22 -13.00 -18.61 -6.43
N ASN A 23 -14.28 -18.37 -6.69
CA ASN A 23 -15.28 -18.04 -5.68
C ASN A 23 -16.67 -18.49 -6.17
N ALA A 24 -17.71 -18.36 -5.34
CA ALA A 24 -19.07 -18.77 -5.70
C ALA A 24 -19.75 -17.86 -6.73
N GLY A 25 -19.19 -16.68 -6.98
CA GLY A 25 -19.80 -15.61 -7.77
C GLY A 25 -20.91 -14.88 -7.01
N VAL A 26 -21.38 -13.79 -7.61
CA VAL A 26 -22.50 -12.98 -7.11
C VAL A 26 -23.63 -13.05 -8.12
N LEU A 27 -24.81 -13.52 -7.69
CA LEU A 27 -26.02 -13.56 -8.52
C LEU A 27 -26.65 -12.17 -8.56
N ASP A 28 -26.87 -11.63 -9.76
CA ASP A 28 -27.74 -10.48 -9.95
C ASP A 28 -29.19 -10.93 -10.09
N GLU A 29 -30.03 -10.50 -9.15
CA GLU A 29 -31.44 -10.87 -9.11
C GLU A 29 -32.26 -10.32 -10.29
N ASN A 30 -31.80 -9.27 -10.96
CA ASN A 30 -32.53 -8.69 -12.09
C ASN A 30 -32.27 -9.46 -13.39
N THR A 31 -31.00 -9.65 -13.73
CA THR A 31 -30.60 -10.33 -14.98
C THR A 31 -30.54 -11.85 -14.85
N LYS A 32 -30.54 -12.37 -13.62
CA LYS A 32 -30.33 -13.79 -13.28
C LYS A 32 -28.97 -14.33 -13.75
N LEU A 33 -28.00 -13.44 -13.95
CA LEU A 33 -26.62 -13.80 -14.27
C LEU A 33 -25.77 -13.84 -13.01
N THR A 34 -24.84 -14.80 -12.97
CA THR A 34 -23.85 -14.89 -11.89
C THR A 34 -22.52 -14.32 -12.37
N TYR A 35 -22.02 -13.33 -11.64
CA TYR A 35 -20.74 -12.69 -11.90
C TYR A 35 -19.65 -13.38 -11.10
N ALA A 36 -18.65 -13.94 -11.77
CA ALA A 36 -17.54 -14.64 -11.10
C ALA A 36 -16.45 -13.68 -10.60
N ASN A 37 -16.45 -12.42 -11.03
CA ASN A 37 -15.52 -11.39 -10.58
C ASN A 37 -16.20 -10.01 -10.52
N MET A 38 -15.64 -9.12 -9.70
CA MET A 38 -16.21 -7.80 -9.42
C MET A 38 -16.12 -6.82 -10.60
N LEU A 39 -15.09 -6.94 -11.44
CA LEU A 39 -14.92 -6.06 -12.60
C LEU A 39 -16.10 -6.24 -13.57
N ASP A 40 -16.45 -7.49 -13.90
CA ASP A 40 -17.57 -7.78 -14.80
C ASP A 40 -18.89 -7.22 -14.25
N GLY A 41 -19.14 -7.38 -12.95
CA GLY A 41 -20.32 -6.80 -12.29
C GLY A 41 -20.37 -5.27 -12.42
N GLN A 42 -19.23 -4.59 -12.23
CA GLN A 42 -19.15 -3.13 -12.38
C GLN A 42 -19.39 -2.69 -13.83
N LEU A 43 -18.82 -3.39 -14.82
CA LEU A 43 -19.01 -3.09 -16.25
C LEU A 43 -20.46 -3.29 -16.69
N ASP A 44 -21.08 -4.38 -16.25
CA ASP A 44 -22.46 -4.72 -16.61
C ASP A 44 -23.51 -3.88 -15.90
N ALA A 45 -23.20 -3.35 -14.72
CA ALA A 45 -24.01 -2.31 -14.08
C ALA A 45 -24.04 -1.03 -14.92
N VAL A 46 -22.87 -0.59 -15.42
CA VAL A 46 -22.79 0.59 -16.31
C VAL A 46 -23.53 0.33 -17.62
N PHE A 47 -23.33 -0.84 -18.24
CA PHE A 47 -24.03 -1.18 -19.47
C PHE A 47 -25.55 -1.27 -19.29
N SER A 48 -26.02 -1.79 -18.16
CA SER A 48 -27.45 -1.83 -17.83
C SER A 48 -28.03 -0.42 -17.76
N ALA A 49 -27.34 0.53 -17.13
CA ALA A 49 -27.76 1.93 -17.08
C ALA A 49 -27.79 2.57 -18.48
N MET A 50 -26.76 2.34 -19.31
CA MET A 50 -26.71 2.83 -20.69
C MET A 50 -27.85 2.26 -21.54
N LYS A 51 -28.16 0.96 -21.39
CA LYS A 51 -29.25 0.28 -22.08
C LYS A 51 -30.62 0.87 -21.72
N LEU A 52 -30.85 1.20 -20.44
CA LEU A 52 -32.10 1.85 -20.00
C LEU A 52 -32.30 3.23 -20.66
N LEU A 53 -31.21 3.93 -20.96
CA LEU A 53 -31.23 5.22 -21.65
C LEU A 53 -31.23 5.11 -23.19
N GLY A 54 -31.17 3.89 -23.73
CA GLY A 54 -31.18 3.63 -25.18
C GLY A 54 -29.80 3.71 -25.87
N PHE A 55 -28.70 3.76 -25.11
CA PHE A 55 -27.33 3.87 -25.64
C PHE A 55 -26.61 2.53 -25.66
N THR A 56 -27.18 1.53 -26.34
CA THR A 56 -26.60 0.17 -26.41
C THR A 56 -25.42 0.07 -27.36
N ASP A 57 -25.24 1.04 -28.25
CA ASP A 57 -24.22 1.13 -29.30
C ASP A 57 -22.98 1.94 -28.88
N VAL A 58 -23.01 2.56 -27.70
CA VAL A 58 -21.88 3.33 -27.17
C VAL A 58 -20.84 2.39 -26.55
N ASP A 59 -19.56 2.64 -26.87
CA ASP A 59 -18.45 1.88 -26.32
C ASP A 59 -18.08 2.24 -24.89
N ILE A 60 -17.74 1.21 -24.12
CA ILE A 60 -17.24 1.32 -22.75
C ILE A 60 -15.73 1.13 -22.81
N VAL A 61 -15.01 2.12 -22.30
CA VAL A 61 -13.56 2.11 -22.14
C VAL A 61 -13.27 2.15 -20.65
N ILE A 62 -12.45 1.23 -20.17
CA ILE A 62 -11.90 1.19 -18.81
C ILE A 62 -10.72 2.16 -18.79
N ALA A 63 -10.97 3.38 -18.34
CA ALA A 63 -9.98 4.45 -18.36
C ALA A 63 -9.00 4.38 -17.20
N GLU A 64 -9.41 3.82 -16.06
CA GLU A 64 -8.53 3.53 -14.94
C GLU A 64 -9.02 2.31 -14.17
N THR A 65 -8.12 1.38 -13.89
CA THR A 65 -8.34 0.31 -12.93
C THR A 65 -7.01 -0.25 -12.48
N GLY A 66 -6.92 -0.77 -11.27
CA GLY A 66 -5.67 -1.29 -10.73
C GLY A 66 -5.80 -1.69 -9.27
N TRP A 67 -4.68 -2.07 -8.68
CA TRP A 67 -4.62 -2.54 -7.31
C TRP A 67 -3.33 -2.08 -6.63
N PRO A 68 -3.41 -1.54 -5.39
CA PRO A 68 -2.24 -1.02 -4.71
C PRO A 68 -1.35 -2.13 -4.18
N SER A 69 -0.04 -1.94 -4.30
CA SER A 69 1.00 -2.91 -3.88
C SER A 69 1.48 -2.73 -2.45
N LYS A 70 1.09 -1.63 -1.81
CA LYS A 70 1.43 -1.30 -0.43
C LYS A 70 0.39 -0.35 0.11
N GLY A 71 0.01 -0.52 1.37
CA GLY A 71 -1.01 0.27 2.02
C GLY A 71 -0.76 0.41 3.51
N ASP A 72 -1.73 0.99 4.20
CA ASP A 72 -1.70 1.13 5.65
C ASP A 72 -1.86 -0.24 6.33
N THR A 73 -1.37 -0.36 7.57
CA THR A 73 -1.41 -1.61 8.33
C THR A 73 -2.85 -2.13 8.45
N GLY A 74 -3.05 -3.41 8.12
CA GLY A 74 -4.34 -4.09 8.25
C GLY A 74 -5.27 -3.96 7.04
N GLN A 75 -4.86 -3.29 5.95
CA GLN A 75 -5.61 -3.31 4.69
C GLN A 75 -5.52 -4.70 4.04
N ALA A 76 -6.67 -5.38 3.92
CA ALA A 76 -6.73 -6.73 3.37
C ALA A 76 -6.36 -6.76 1.87
N GLY A 77 -5.47 -7.69 1.50
CA GLY A 77 -5.05 -7.88 0.10
C GLY A 77 -4.27 -6.71 -0.48
N VAL A 78 -3.70 -5.83 0.33
CA VAL A 78 -2.86 -4.71 -0.15
C VAL A 78 -1.39 -5.07 0.00
N ASP A 79 -0.88 -5.76 -1.01
CA ASP A 79 0.49 -6.21 -1.11
C ASP A 79 0.88 -6.40 -2.60
N ALA A 80 2.18 -6.53 -2.86
CA ALA A 80 2.69 -6.68 -4.22
C ALA A 80 2.20 -7.96 -4.92
N GLU A 81 1.86 -9.01 -4.17
CA GLU A 81 1.37 -10.27 -4.73
C GLU A 81 -0.06 -10.11 -5.26
N SER A 82 -0.94 -9.55 -4.45
CA SER A 82 -2.34 -9.25 -4.79
C SER A 82 -2.42 -8.23 -5.92
N ALA A 83 -1.55 -7.20 -5.91
CA ALA A 83 -1.47 -6.24 -7.01
C ALA A 83 -1.02 -6.89 -8.33
N ALA A 84 -0.02 -7.77 -8.27
CA ALA A 84 0.42 -8.53 -9.43
C ALA A 84 -0.66 -9.49 -9.94
N GLU A 85 -1.41 -10.12 -9.03
CA GLU A 85 -2.50 -11.03 -9.36
C GLU A 85 -3.64 -10.30 -10.07
N TYR A 86 -4.13 -9.21 -9.50
CA TYR A 86 -5.19 -8.39 -10.09
C TYR A 86 -4.81 -7.93 -11.49
N ASN A 87 -3.68 -7.25 -11.62
CA ASN A 87 -3.25 -6.66 -12.89
C ASN A 87 -2.92 -7.73 -13.95
N ARG A 88 -2.37 -8.89 -13.56
CA ARG A 88 -2.14 -10.01 -14.49
C ARG A 88 -3.46 -10.62 -14.98
N LYS A 89 -4.40 -10.88 -14.07
CA LYS A 89 -5.69 -11.47 -14.43
C LYS A 89 -6.59 -10.51 -15.20
N LEU A 90 -6.53 -9.22 -14.88
CA LEU A 90 -7.14 -8.16 -15.69
C LEU A 90 -6.68 -8.26 -17.14
N VAL A 91 -5.35 -8.25 -17.38
CA VAL A 91 -4.80 -8.37 -18.74
C VAL A 91 -5.28 -9.66 -19.41
N GLN A 92 -5.22 -10.80 -18.72
CA GLN A 92 -5.69 -12.08 -19.26
C GLN A 92 -7.18 -12.04 -19.63
N HIS A 93 -8.01 -11.45 -18.77
CA HIS A 93 -9.45 -11.36 -18.94
C HIS A 93 -9.80 -10.48 -20.14
N VAL A 94 -9.32 -9.24 -20.18
CA VAL A 94 -9.68 -8.27 -21.24
C VAL A 94 -9.09 -8.65 -22.61
N THR A 95 -8.02 -9.44 -22.65
CA THR A 95 -7.42 -9.95 -23.90
C THR A 95 -7.99 -11.31 -24.34
N SER A 96 -8.73 -12.01 -23.48
CA SER A 96 -9.34 -13.31 -23.81
C SER A 96 -10.45 -13.20 -24.86
N GLY A 97 -11.08 -12.03 -24.95
CA GLY A 97 -12.26 -11.81 -25.80
C GLY A 97 -13.54 -12.44 -25.27
N ILE A 98 -13.56 -12.97 -24.03
CA ILE A 98 -14.78 -13.56 -23.43
C ILE A 98 -15.86 -12.48 -23.20
N GLY A 99 -15.44 -11.26 -22.84
CA GLY A 99 -16.34 -10.19 -22.44
C GLY A 99 -16.92 -10.39 -21.04
N THR A 100 -18.05 -9.75 -20.77
CA THR A 100 -18.79 -9.85 -19.50
C THR A 100 -20.06 -10.69 -19.69
N PRO A 101 -20.73 -11.16 -18.61
CA PRO A 101 -21.98 -11.90 -18.72
C PRO A 101 -23.09 -11.24 -19.57
N LEU A 102 -23.33 -9.93 -19.46
CA LEU A 102 -24.31 -9.19 -20.29
C LEU A 102 -23.75 -8.71 -21.62
N MET A 103 -22.43 -8.58 -21.74
CA MET A 103 -21.76 -8.19 -22.98
C MET A 103 -20.79 -9.29 -23.44
N PRO A 104 -21.28 -10.50 -23.78
CA PRO A 104 -20.43 -11.60 -24.19
C PRO A 104 -19.74 -11.28 -25.51
N ASN A 105 -18.49 -11.71 -25.65
CA ASN A 105 -17.61 -11.44 -26.79
C ASN A 105 -17.28 -9.96 -27.04
N ARG A 106 -17.61 -9.07 -26.10
CA ARG A 106 -17.22 -7.66 -26.17
C ARG A 106 -15.80 -7.49 -25.65
N THR A 107 -15.00 -6.70 -26.35
CA THR A 107 -13.68 -6.27 -25.89
C THR A 107 -13.76 -4.88 -25.27
N PHE A 108 -12.91 -4.63 -24.28
CA PHE A 108 -12.85 -3.34 -23.59
C PHE A 108 -11.44 -2.78 -23.72
N GLU A 109 -11.31 -1.60 -24.33
CA GLU A 109 -10.06 -0.85 -24.24
C GLU A 109 -9.80 -0.51 -22.76
N THR A 110 -8.61 -0.88 -22.26
CA THR A 110 -8.33 -0.93 -20.83
C THR A 110 -6.98 -0.29 -20.50
N TYR A 111 -7.01 0.65 -19.57
CA TYR A 111 -5.85 1.37 -19.07
C TYR A 111 -5.61 1.01 -17.60
N ILE A 112 -4.44 0.44 -17.32
CA ILE A 112 -4.02 0.08 -15.96
C ILE A 112 -3.54 1.34 -15.26
N PHE A 113 -4.17 1.66 -14.13
CA PHE A 113 -3.71 2.67 -13.21
C PHE A 113 -2.78 2.02 -12.16
N ALA A 114 -1.49 2.35 -12.13
CA ALA A 114 -0.78 3.34 -12.93
C ALA A 114 0.60 2.86 -13.38
N LEU A 115 1.28 3.66 -14.21
CA LEU A 115 2.63 3.35 -14.63
C LEU A 115 3.61 3.46 -13.45
N PHE A 116 3.51 4.49 -12.62
CA PHE A 116 4.45 4.76 -11.53
C PHE A 116 3.78 4.84 -10.17
N ASN A 117 4.53 4.50 -9.12
CA ASN A 117 4.20 4.90 -7.76
C ASN A 117 4.36 6.42 -7.63
N GLU A 118 3.38 7.08 -7.02
CA GLU A 118 3.25 8.54 -6.97
C GLU A 118 3.40 9.02 -5.51
N ASP A 119 4.63 9.32 -5.10
CA ASP A 119 4.96 9.66 -3.70
C ASP A 119 4.35 10.99 -3.20
N LEU A 120 3.96 11.88 -4.12
CA LEU A 120 3.27 13.14 -3.83
C LEU A 120 1.75 13.03 -3.83
N LYS A 121 1.17 11.84 -4.08
CA LYS A 121 -0.29 11.69 -4.10
C LYS A 121 -0.86 11.84 -2.68
N PRO A 122 -1.89 12.70 -2.51
CA PRO A 122 -2.56 12.86 -1.22
C PRO A 122 -3.40 11.62 -0.89
N GLY A 123 -3.73 11.46 0.39
CA GLY A 123 -4.58 10.36 0.86
C GLY A 123 -3.82 9.22 1.54
N PRO A 124 -4.51 8.07 1.73
CA PRO A 124 -3.97 6.88 2.38
C PRO A 124 -2.71 6.34 1.68
N MET A 125 -1.93 5.49 2.36
CA MET A 125 -0.69 4.97 1.79
C MET A 125 -0.92 4.21 0.47
N CYS A 126 -2.06 3.55 0.32
CA CYS A 126 -2.39 2.80 -0.88
C CYS A 126 -2.43 3.66 -2.15
N GLU A 127 -2.90 4.91 -2.06
CA GLU A 127 -2.98 5.83 -3.19
C GLU A 127 -1.62 6.02 -3.87
N ARG A 128 -0.53 6.05 -3.08
CA ARG A 128 0.84 6.27 -3.59
C ARG A 128 1.45 5.03 -4.25
N ASN A 129 0.80 3.87 -4.20
CA ASN A 129 1.41 2.56 -4.47
C ASN A 129 0.67 1.71 -5.54
N PHE A 130 -0.07 2.35 -6.45
CA PHE A 130 -0.73 1.70 -7.60
C PHE A 130 0.19 1.40 -8.80
N GLY A 131 1.43 1.89 -8.77
CA GLY A 131 2.36 1.81 -9.88
C GLY A 131 2.81 0.39 -10.23
N LEU A 132 2.93 0.12 -11.53
CA LEU A 132 3.67 -1.04 -12.04
C LEU A 132 5.19 -0.88 -11.84
N PHE A 133 5.67 0.36 -11.76
CA PHE A 133 7.08 0.72 -11.61
C PHE A 133 7.29 1.75 -10.50
N GLN A 134 8.49 1.76 -9.94
CA GLN A 134 9.01 2.87 -9.17
C GLN A 134 9.39 4.03 -10.10
N PRO A 135 9.55 5.27 -9.60
CA PRO A 135 9.98 6.41 -10.40
C PRO A 135 11.33 6.22 -11.12
N ASP A 136 12.18 5.32 -10.62
CA ASP A 136 13.47 4.97 -11.22
C ASP A 136 13.38 3.88 -12.32
N LEU A 137 12.16 3.54 -12.75
CA LEU A 137 11.82 2.49 -13.72
C LEU A 137 12.01 1.05 -13.23
N THR A 138 12.33 0.85 -11.94
CA THR A 138 12.37 -0.50 -11.36
C THR A 138 10.94 -1.04 -11.28
N PRO A 139 10.65 -2.25 -11.80
CA PRO A 139 9.31 -2.83 -11.66
C PRO A 139 9.01 -3.11 -10.19
N VAL A 140 7.80 -2.77 -9.74
CA VAL A 140 7.32 -3.13 -8.39
C VAL A 140 6.98 -4.62 -8.34
N TYR A 141 6.36 -5.13 -9.41
CA TYR A 141 6.02 -6.54 -9.60
C TYR A 141 5.88 -6.85 -11.10
N ASN A 142 5.86 -8.14 -11.46
CA ASN A 142 5.80 -8.58 -12.87
C ASN A 142 4.43 -9.17 -13.22
N ILE A 143 3.72 -8.55 -14.17
CA ILE A 143 2.41 -9.02 -14.67
C ILE A 143 2.48 -9.72 -16.04
N GLY A 144 3.68 -9.95 -16.58
CA GLY A 144 3.89 -10.67 -17.84
C GLY A 144 3.91 -9.82 -19.11
N ILE A 145 3.87 -8.48 -18.99
CA ILE A 145 3.92 -7.55 -20.13
C ILE A 145 5.33 -7.01 -20.43
N LEU A 146 6.31 -7.29 -19.56
CA LEU A 146 7.69 -6.84 -19.76
C LEU A 146 8.32 -7.62 -20.91
N ARG A 147 8.86 -6.93 -21.92
CA ARG A 147 9.56 -7.55 -23.05
C ARG A 147 10.69 -8.45 -22.54
N PRO A 148 11.04 -9.56 -23.20
CA PRO A 148 12.21 -10.37 -22.83
C PRO A 148 13.54 -9.61 -22.83
N THR A 149 13.63 -8.47 -23.50
CA THR A 149 14.78 -7.54 -23.47
C THR A 149 14.66 -6.45 -22.39
N ALA A 150 13.46 -6.26 -21.83
CA ALA A 150 13.15 -5.51 -20.60
C ALA A 150 12.95 -6.44 -19.38
N LYS A 151 13.11 -7.76 -19.56
CA LYS A 151 14.05 -8.45 -18.69
C LYS A 151 15.36 -7.71 -18.97
N ALA A 152 15.60 -6.64 -18.20
CA ALA A 152 16.92 -6.50 -17.63
C ALA A 152 17.33 -7.93 -17.34
N ASN A 153 18.43 -8.40 -17.93
CA ASN A 153 19.09 -9.61 -17.47
C ASN A 153 18.84 -9.58 -15.97
N PHE A 154 17.98 -10.44 -15.44
CA PHE A 154 18.06 -10.78 -14.04
C PHE A 154 19.34 -11.56 -14.12
N PRO A 155 20.48 -10.98 -13.75
CA PRO A 155 21.53 -11.89 -13.47
C PRO A 155 20.97 -12.45 -12.14
N SER A 156 20.86 -13.76 -12.04
CA SER A 156 21.56 -14.32 -10.89
C SER A 156 22.97 -13.73 -11.02
N ILE A 157 23.19 -12.52 -10.49
CA ILE A 157 24.52 -11.95 -10.45
C ILE A 157 25.20 -12.94 -9.51
N PRO A 158 26.18 -13.76 -9.96
CA PRO A 158 27.21 -14.12 -9.02
C PRO A 158 27.71 -12.78 -8.54
N THR A 159 27.28 -12.45 -7.32
CA THR A 159 27.64 -11.29 -6.54
C THR A 159 28.97 -10.77 -7.06
N PRO A 160 29.07 -9.52 -7.56
CA PRO A 160 30.39 -8.94 -7.60
C PRO A 160 30.85 -9.09 -6.16
N ALA A 161 32.03 -9.67 -5.97
CA ALA A 161 32.68 -9.65 -4.69
C ALA A 161 33.06 -8.19 -4.35
N VAL A 162 32.08 -7.27 -4.27
CA VAL A 162 32.00 -6.45 -3.07
C VAL A 162 32.10 -7.49 -1.97
N LYS A 163 33.12 -7.36 -1.14
CA LYS A 163 33.22 -8.18 0.06
C LYS A 163 31.93 -7.95 0.84
N HIS A 164 30.91 -8.76 0.56
CA HIS A 164 29.90 -9.15 1.50
C HIS A 164 30.74 -9.86 2.56
N MET A 165 31.25 -9.06 3.49
CA MET A 165 31.44 -9.56 4.82
C MET A 165 30.12 -10.24 5.15
N PRO A 166 30.14 -11.56 5.41
CA PRO A 166 28.92 -12.28 5.68
C PRO A 166 28.15 -11.49 6.74
N ALA A 167 26.84 -11.33 6.53
CA ALA A 167 25.95 -10.87 7.58
C ALA A 167 26.38 -11.61 8.86
N PRO A 168 26.93 -10.91 9.85
CA PRO A 168 27.45 -11.61 11.01
C PRO A 168 26.25 -12.26 11.64
N LYS A 169 26.44 -13.50 12.10
CA LYS A 169 25.51 -14.20 12.98
C LYS A 169 25.49 -13.52 14.37
N GLY A 170 25.23 -12.23 14.40
CA GLY A 170 25.32 -11.32 15.54
C GLY A 170 24.34 -10.16 15.36
N LYS A 171 24.13 -9.39 16.43
CA LYS A 171 23.23 -8.22 16.40
C LYS A 171 23.81 -7.18 15.43
N THR A 172 22.99 -6.71 14.51
CA THR A 172 23.28 -5.62 13.55
C THR A 172 22.42 -4.41 13.89
N TRP A 173 22.92 -3.22 13.57
CA TRP A 173 22.24 -1.94 13.80
C TRP A 173 22.34 -1.06 12.55
N CYS A 174 21.42 -0.10 12.42
CA CYS A 174 21.48 0.91 11.40
C CYS A 174 21.97 2.25 11.96
N VAL A 175 22.94 2.89 11.30
CA VAL A 175 23.45 4.21 11.70
C VAL A 175 23.58 5.18 10.52
N PRO A 176 23.39 6.49 10.73
CA PRO A 176 23.73 7.53 9.77
C PRO A 176 25.18 7.46 9.31
N LYS A 177 25.41 7.55 8.00
CA LYS A 177 26.75 7.76 7.43
C LYS A 177 27.30 9.11 7.86
N SER A 178 28.62 9.21 8.07
CA SER A 178 29.29 10.45 8.45
C SER A 178 29.08 11.58 7.43
N GLY A 179 28.94 11.26 6.14
CA GLY A 179 28.70 12.22 5.06
C GLY A 179 27.24 12.64 4.85
N ALA A 180 26.27 12.12 5.62
CA ALA A 180 24.88 12.54 5.51
C ALA A 180 24.68 13.97 6.04
N ASN A 181 24.02 14.83 5.27
CA ASN A 181 23.69 16.19 5.69
C ASN A 181 22.49 16.22 6.65
N GLU A 182 22.38 17.27 7.47
CA GLU A 182 21.35 17.34 8.53
C GLU A 182 19.92 17.28 7.96
N GLU A 183 19.65 17.95 6.84
CA GLU A 183 18.34 17.90 6.18
C GLU A 183 17.92 16.47 5.77
N ALA A 184 18.86 15.65 5.29
CA ALA A 184 18.58 14.25 4.99
C ALA A 184 18.34 13.43 6.27
N LEU A 185 19.03 13.78 7.35
CA LEU A 185 18.84 13.11 8.64
C LEU A 185 17.51 13.51 9.29
N GLU A 186 17.06 14.75 9.16
CA GLU A 186 15.70 15.18 9.54
C GLU A 186 14.66 14.40 8.74
N ARG A 187 14.81 14.31 7.41
CA ARG A 187 13.91 13.48 6.58
C ARG A 187 13.90 12.01 7.01
N ASN A 188 15.03 11.47 7.46
CA ASN A 188 15.08 10.10 7.96
C ASN A 188 14.37 9.94 9.31
N ILE A 189 14.47 10.93 10.20
CA ILE A 189 13.72 10.99 11.46
C ILE A 189 12.23 11.06 11.12
N ASP A 190 11.81 12.01 10.29
CA ASP A 190 10.42 12.20 9.89
C ASP A 190 9.84 10.94 9.24
N TYR A 191 10.63 10.28 8.37
CA TYR A 191 10.26 9.00 7.76
C TYR A 191 10.03 7.91 8.80
N ALA A 192 10.99 7.69 9.71
CA ALA A 192 10.89 6.64 10.71
C ALA A 192 9.77 6.94 11.72
N CYS A 193 9.69 8.16 12.26
CA CYS A 193 8.68 8.56 13.24
C CYS A 193 7.27 8.66 12.64
N GLY A 194 7.17 8.99 11.35
CA GLY A 194 5.89 9.07 10.63
C GLY A 194 5.26 7.72 10.33
N LEU A 195 6.04 6.63 10.34
CA LEU A 195 5.52 5.26 10.19
C LEU A 195 4.94 4.73 11.50
N ASP A 196 5.61 5.00 12.62
CA ASP A 196 5.08 4.77 13.95
C ASP A 196 5.78 5.69 14.96
N MET A 197 4.97 6.43 15.73
CA MET A 197 5.48 7.29 16.80
C MET A 197 6.20 6.50 17.89
N GLU A 198 5.94 5.19 18.03
CA GLU A 198 6.67 4.32 18.96
C GLU A 198 8.18 4.28 18.68
N TYR A 199 8.60 4.42 17.42
CA TYR A 199 10.02 4.46 17.05
C TYR A 199 10.74 5.71 17.53
N CYS A 200 9.99 6.75 17.90
CA CYS A 200 10.56 8.05 18.24
C CYS A 200 10.19 8.57 19.63
N LYS A 201 9.35 7.86 20.39
CA LYS A 201 9.07 8.16 21.80
C LYS A 201 10.36 8.43 22.61
N PRO A 202 11.44 7.64 22.48
CA PRO A 202 12.63 7.82 23.32
C PRO A 202 13.52 9.00 22.93
N ILE A 203 13.35 9.57 21.73
CA ILE A 203 14.06 10.77 21.26
C ILE A 203 13.23 12.05 21.40
N GLN A 204 12.02 11.99 21.97
CA GLN A 204 11.25 13.18 22.32
C GLN A 204 11.84 13.87 23.56
N GLU A 205 11.46 15.13 23.79
CA GLU A 205 11.83 15.86 25.01
C GLU A 205 11.49 15.04 26.26
N SER A 206 12.45 14.90 27.19
CA SER A 206 12.38 14.01 28.38
C SER A 206 12.49 12.50 28.10
N GLY A 207 12.70 12.08 26.86
CA GLY A 207 12.93 10.68 26.47
C GLY A 207 14.32 10.16 26.85
N ALA A 208 14.43 8.84 27.05
CA ALA A 208 15.66 8.18 27.50
C ALA A 208 16.84 8.27 26.50
N CYS A 209 16.57 8.59 25.24
CA CYS A 209 17.55 8.75 24.16
C CYS A 209 17.52 10.16 23.54
N PHE A 210 16.97 11.15 24.26
CA PHE A 210 16.93 12.53 23.79
C PHE A 210 18.33 13.18 23.69
N TYR A 211 19.27 12.79 24.56
CA TYR A 211 20.61 13.36 24.58
C TYR A 211 21.65 12.43 23.90
N PRO A 212 22.60 12.99 23.11
CA PRO A 212 22.75 14.41 22.80
C PRO A 212 21.65 14.93 21.86
N ASN A 213 21.14 16.14 22.13
CA ASN A 213 20.08 16.77 21.34
C ASN A 213 20.64 17.30 20.02
N THR A 214 20.84 16.39 19.06
CA THR A 214 21.34 16.69 17.72
C THR A 214 20.57 15.85 16.72
N VAL A 215 20.31 16.40 15.53
CA VAL A 215 19.64 15.71 14.43
C VAL A 215 20.29 14.36 14.14
N ARG A 216 21.63 14.31 14.11
CA ARG A 216 22.35 13.06 13.85
C ARG A 216 22.12 11.98 14.91
N ALA A 217 22.07 12.34 16.19
CA ALA A 217 21.84 11.37 17.26
C ALA A 217 20.39 10.85 17.26
N HIS A 218 19.42 11.74 17.04
CA HIS A 218 18.02 11.37 16.88
C HIS A 218 17.79 10.49 15.65
N ALA A 219 18.42 10.83 14.52
CA ALA A 219 18.39 10.02 13.30
C ALA A 219 19.02 8.64 13.53
N ALA A 220 20.12 8.55 14.27
CA ALA A 220 20.73 7.25 14.60
C ALA A 220 19.78 6.35 15.38
N TYR A 221 19.02 6.91 16.32
CA TYR A 221 18.02 6.15 17.06
C TYR A 221 16.85 5.74 16.15
N ALA A 222 16.24 6.70 15.45
CA ALA A 222 15.05 6.48 14.63
C ALA A 222 15.32 5.50 13.47
N MET A 223 16.45 5.66 12.77
CA MET A 223 16.87 4.77 11.70
C MET A 223 17.14 3.35 12.21
N ASN A 224 17.74 3.21 13.40
CA ASN A 224 17.94 1.91 14.01
C ASN A 224 16.61 1.27 14.46
N ALA A 225 15.71 2.03 15.08
CA ALA A 225 14.42 1.53 15.53
C ALA A 225 13.61 0.98 14.35
N TYR A 226 13.55 1.73 13.25
CA TYR A 226 12.96 1.28 11.98
C TYR A 226 13.64 0.00 11.46
N PHE A 227 14.98 -0.01 11.37
CA PHE A 227 15.73 -1.17 10.90
C PHE A 227 15.48 -2.45 11.73
N GLN A 228 15.34 -2.33 13.06
CA GLN A 228 15.01 -3.47 13.92
C GLN A 228 13.58 -3.96 13.68
N ALA A 229 12.62 -3.03 13.52
CA ALA A 229 11.21 -3.36 13.32
C ALA A 229 10.94 -4.03 11.96
N MET A 230 11.68 -3.65 10.92
CA MET A 230 11.51 -4.16 9.55
C MET A 230 12.25 -5.47 9.25
N GLY A 231 12.87 -6.08 10.26
CA GLY A 231 13.51 -7.40 10.13
C GLY A 231 15.01 -7.35 9.80
N ARG A 232 15.65 -6.19 9.90
CA ARG A 232 17.11 -5.99 9.77
C ARG A 232 17.68 -6.36 8.40
N ASN A 233 16.94 -6.13 7.32
CA ASN A 233 17.48 -6.31 5.99
C ASN A 233 18.37 -5.13 5.61
N ASP A 234 19.43 -5.35 4.84
CA ASP A 234 20.38 -4.29 4.47
C ASP A 234 19.69 -3.07 3.81
N PHE A 235 18.62 -3.31 3.05
CA PHE A 235 17.83 -2.25 2.40
C PHE A 235 17.01 -1.40 3.39
N ASP A 236 16.63 -1.95 4.55
CA ASP A 236 15.93 -1.20 5.60
C ASP A 236 16.84 -0.15 6.26
N CYS A 237 18.16 -0.24 6.05
CA CYS A 237 19.12 0.74 6.52
C CYS A 237 19.64 1.69 5.42
N ASP A 238 19.09 1.63 4.20
CA ASP A 238 19.63 2.46 3.11
C ASP A 238 19.34 3.95 3.31
N PHE A 239 18.09 4.32 3.66
CA PHE A 239 17.65 5.70 3.87
C PHE A 239 18.16 6.66 2.77
N ARG A 240 17.91 6.34 1.50
CA ARG A 240 18.45 7.08 0.34
C ARG A 240 19.99 7.18 0.40
N GLN A 241 20.62 6.05 0.65
CA GLN A 241 22.06 5.89 0.85
C GLN A 241 22.68 6.69 2.00
N THR A 242 21.88 7.21 2.94
CA THR A 242 22.40 7.94 4.10
C THR A 242 22.57 7.09 5.35
N GLY A 243 22.08 5.85 5.36
CA GLY A 243 22.30 4.88 6.44
C GLY A 243 23.30 3.78 6.08
N ALA A 244 23.88 3.17 7.11
CA ALA A 244 24.84 2.08 6.99
C ALA A 244 24.62 1.04 8.09
N VAL A 245 24.61 -0.24 7.70
CA VAL A 245 24.56 -1.36 8.65
C VAL A 245 25.90 -1.48 9.36
N THR A 246 25.86 -1.60 10.67
CA THR A 246 27.03 -1.77 11.53
C THR A 246 26.86 -2.94 12.50
N ASN A 247 27.98 -3.58 12.83
CA ASN A 247 28.06 -4.62 13.86
C ASN A 247 28.56 -4.06 15.19
N LYS A 248 28.84 -2.75 15.23
CA LYS A 248 29.18 -2.02 16.43
C LYS A 248 27.91 -1.39 16.97
N ASP A 249 27.52 -1.82 18.16
CA ASP A 249 26.38 -1.25 18.86
C ASP A 249 26.55 0.28 18.96
N PRO A 250 25.65 1.07 18.37
CA PRO A 250 25.73 2.52 18.39
C PRO A 250 25.35 3.12 19.75
N SER A 251 25.00 2.29 20.75
CA SER A 251 24.77 2.74 22.13
C SER A 251 26.06 3.28 22.76
N CYS A 252 26.37 4.53 22.43
CA CYS A 252 27.28 5.39 23.15
C CYS A 252 26.62 6.76 23.26
N LEU A 253 25.95 6.96 24.41
CA LEU A 253 25.61 8.21 25.12
C LEU A 253 24.28 8.14 25.90
N ALA A 254 23.85 6.96 26.34
CA ALA A 254 23.05 6.84 27.56
C ALA A 254 23.97 6.28 28.66
N SER A 255 24.46 7.16 29.55
CA SER A 255 25.22 6.85 30.77
C SER A 255 26.73 6.58 30.64
N LYS A 256 27.51 7.67 30.62
CA LYS A 256 28.47 7.88 31.71
C LYS A 256 28.17 9.25 32.33
N ARG A 257 27.72 9.23 33.60
CA ARG A 257 27.16 10.33 34.42
C ARG A 257 25.65 10.49 34.15
N LEU A 258 24.71 10.21 35.03
CA LEU A 258 24.64 10.09 36.50
C LEU A 258 23.67 8.93 36.83
N GLY A 259 23.96 8.12 37.86
CA GLY A 259 22.88 7.49 38.63
C GLY A 259 22.41 8.43 39.75
N PRO A 260 21.58 7.96 40.69
CA PRO A 260 20.20 7.47 40.54
C PRO A 260 19.21 8.53 41.06
N SER A 261 17.98 8.60 40.55
CA SER A 261 16.78 8.80 41.38
C SER A 261 15.52 8.78 40.51
N CYS A 262 14.72 7.73 40.67
CA CYS A 262 13.30 7.79 40.36
C CYS A 262 12.65 8.79 41.32
N THR A 263 11.95 9.78 40.79
CA THR A 263 10.83 10.39 41.53
C THR A 263 9.59 10.38 40.65
N VAL A 264 8.53 9.88 41.27
CA VAL A 264 7.19 9.65 40.76
C VAL A 264 6.37 10.93 40.99
N GLY A 265 5.56 11.30 40.02
CA GLY A 265 4.40 12.21 40.12
C GLY A 265 3.75 12.26 38.73
N GLY A 266 2.54 11.75 38.46
CA GLY A 266 1.27 12.12 39.09
C GLY A 266 0.94 13.57 38.71
N VAL A 267 -0.16 13.96 38.09
CA VAL A 267 -1.50 13.38 37.93
C VAL A 267 -2.24 14.18 36.81
N ALA A 268 -3.24 13.54 36.20
CA ALA A 268 -4.60 14.06 35.89
C ALA A 268 -4.95 15.04 34.73
N HIS A 269 -5.82 14.48 33.87
CA HIS A 269 -7.14 14.98 33.38
C HIS A 269 -7.25 16.02 32.24
N GLY A 270 -8.12 15.69 31.27
CA GLY A 270 -8.73 16.66 30.35
C GLY A 270 -9.45 16.03 29.14
N VAL A 271 -10.70 15.62 29.33
CA VAL A 271 -11.68 15.25 28.28
C VAL A 271 -12.23 16.53 27.62
N PHE A 272 -12.45 16.58 26.30
CA PHE A 272 -13.74 16.96 25.67
C PHE A 272 -13.72 16.87 24.13
N TRP A 273 -14.91 16.53 23.62
CA TRP A 273 -15.33 16.19 22.25
C TRP A 273 -15.41 17.36 21.26
N ALA A 274 -15.29 17.08 19.96
CA ALA A 274 -16.29 17.51 18.97
C ALA A 274 -16.21 16.69 17.66
N ASN A 275 -17.41 16.34 17.20
CA ASN A 275 -17.82 15.53 16.07
C ASN A 275 -17.59 16.24 14.71
N SER A 276 -17.45 15.49 13.60
CA SER A 276 -18.03 15.83 12.27
C SER A 276 -17.80 14.70 11.26
N SER A 277 -18.89 14.02 10.93
CA SER A 277 -19.08 13.10 9.81
C SER A 277 -19.04 13.81 8.45
N LEU A 278 -18.58 13.13 7.39
CA LEU A 278 -19.17 13.08 6.04
C LEU A 278 -18.18 12.46 5.03
N HIS A 279 -18.45 11.22 4.61
CA HIS A 279 -18.74 10.84 3.22
C HIS A 279 -18.83 9.31 3.09
N SER A 280 -20.06 8.81 3.14
CA SER A 280 -20.47 7.53 2.56
C SER A 280 -21.59 7.88 1.59
N ALA A 281 -21.37 7.72 0.28
CA ALA A 281 -22.40 7.90 -0.74
C ALA A 281 -21.92 7.38 -2.10
N VAL A 282 -21.70 6.07 -2.22
CA VAL A 282 -21.79 5.36 -3.53
C VAL A 282 -22.32 3.92 -3.37
N PHE A 283 -22.33 3.33 -2.16
CA PHE A 283 -22.62 1.89 -2.00
C PHE A 283 -24.10 1.51 -1.79
N ASP A 284 -25.00 2.46 -1.53
CA ASP A 284 -26.38 2.14 -1.10
C ASP A 284 -27.46 2.09 -2.21
N SER A 285 -27.10 2.17 -3.50
CA SER A 285 -28.11 2.06 -4.58
C SER A 285 -28.37 0.64 -5.09
N VAL A 286 -27.80 -0.40 -4.49
CA VAL A 286 -27.96 -1.79 -4.99
C VAL A 286 -28.71 -2.72 -4.02
N VAL A 287 -29.07 -2.29 -2.80
CA VAL A 287 -29.71 -3.20 -1.81
C VAL A 287 -31.06 -2.72 -1.25
N GLY A 288 -31.54 -1.52 -1.60
CA GLY A 288 -32.75 -0.94 -0.99
C GLY A 288 -33.99 -0.90 -1.87
N ALA A 289 -34.46 -2.04 -2.41
CA ALA A 289 -35.71 -2.06 -3.19
C ALA A 289 -36.54 -3.35 -3.01
N SER A 290 -36.88 -3.70 -1.77
CA SER A 290 -38.09 -4.50 -1.49
C SER A 290 -38.41 -4.47 0.00
N GLU A 291 -39.30 -3.58 0.43
CA GLU A 291 -40.27 -3.79 1.53
C GLU A 291 -41.01 -2.49 1.83
N GLN A 292 -42.02 -2.19 1.01
CA GLN A 292 -43.16 -1.37 1.43
C GLN A 292 -44.41 -1.94 0.78
N SER A 293 -45.07 -2.85 1.48
CA SER A 293 -46.54 -2.95 1.50
C SER A 293 -46.97 -4.08 2.46
N SER A 294 -47.39 -3.73 3.68
CA SER A 294 -48.57 -4.34 4.31
C SER A 294 -48.92 -3.65 5.65
N HIS A 295 -50.19 -3.24 5.72
CA HIS A 295 -51.01 -2.90 6.90
C HIS A 295 -50.80 -1.55 7.59
N VAL A 296 -51.79 -0.65 7.42
CA VAL A 296 -52.94 -0.29 8.31
C VAL A 296 -53.75 0.72 7.46
N GLU A 297 -55.04 0.61 7.15
CA GLU A 297 -56.28 0.32 7.89
C GLU A 297 -57.39 -0.08 6.89
#